data_AF-A0ABD5GCB3-F1
#
_entry.id   AF-A0ABD5GCB3-F1
#
_cell.length_a   1.000
_cell.length_b   1.000
_cell.length_c   1.000
_cell.angle_alpha   90.00
_cell.angle_beta   90.00
_cell.angle_gamma   90.00
#
_symmetry.space_group_name_H-M   'P 1'
#
loop_
_entity.id
_entity.type
_entity.pdbx_description
1 polymer ?
#
loop_
_entity_poly.entity_id
_entity_poly.type
_entity_poly.pdbx_seq_one_letter_code
_entity_poly.pdbx_strand_id
1 'polypeptide(L)'
;MNFRIDWIDGAPEKLEPGMVLKSADGDLRLVGNISTKTSAHPCAMLDWDLRAVCAWGWLVQPHELEWIADMAQRHGKGRPQE
;
A
#
# COMPACT_ATOMS: atom_id res chain seq x y z
N MET A 1 -15.30 11.54 -1.77
CA MET A 1 -13.96 11.70 -2.38
C MET A 1 -13.89 10.79 -3.58
N ASN A 2 -13.61 11.32 -4.76
CA ASN A 2 -13.32 10.51 -5.94
C ASN A 2 -11.80 10.31 -5.96
N PHE A 3 -11.31 9.14 -5.56
CA PHE A 3 -9.88 8.84 -5.57
C PHE A 3 -9.45 8.62 -7.02
N ARG A 4 -8.83 9.62 -7.63
CA ARG A 4 -8.19 9.47 -8.92
C ARG A 4 -6.76 9.04 -8.67
N ILE A 5 -6.47 7.78 -8.99
CA ILE A 5 -5.10 7.25 -8.94
C ILE A 5 -4.42 7.72 -10.22
N ASP A 6 -3.36 8.51 -10.07
CA ASP A 6 -2.47 8.85 -11.17
C ASP A 6 -1.51 7.67 -11.39
N TRP A 7 -1.77 6.91 -12.44
CA TRP A 7 -1.00 5.71 -12.77
C TRP A 7 0.31 6.06 -13.45
N ILE A 8 1.37 5.40 -13.00
CA ILE A 8 2.73 5.44 -13.54
C ILE A 8 2.98 4.08 -14.17
N ASP A 9 3.38 4.08 -15.44
CA ASP A 9 3.65 2.85 -16.19
C ASP A 9 4.89 2.11 -15.66
N GLY A 10 4.83 0.78 -15.68
CA GLY A 10 5.88 -0.11 -15.21
C GLY A 10 5.77 -0.43 -13.71
N ALA A 11 6.85 -1.00 -13.19
CA ALA A 11 6.95 -1.39 -11.79
C ALA A 11 7.68 -0.31 -10.97
N PRO A 12 7.29 -0.06 -9.71
CA PRO A 12 7.99 0.90 -8.88
C PRO A 12 9.39 0.40 -8.52
N GLU A 13 10.35 1.31 -8.41
CA GLU A 13 11.74 0.96 -8.02
C GLU A 13 11.81 0.37 -6.60
N LYS A 14 10.88 0.80 -5.73
CA LYS A 14 10.75 0.35 -4.34
C LYS A 14 9.28 0.34 -3.96
N LEU A 15 8.86 -0.67 -3.19
CA LEU A 15 7.53 -0.68 -2.59
C LEU A 15 7.47 0.19 -1.36
N GLU A 16 6.40 0.97 -1.24
CA GLU A 16 6.10 1.75 -0.05
C GLU A 16 4.63 1.61 0.36
N PRO A 17 4.31 1.66 1.67
CA PRO A 17 2.94 1.62 2.12
C PRO A 17 2.14 2.77 1.51
N GLY A 18 0.89 2.51 1.13
CA GLY A 18 0.03 3.47 0.43
C GLY A 18 0.10 3.42 -1.09
N MET A 19 1.07 2.68 -1.66
CA MET A 19 1.09 2.38 -3.10
C MET A 19 0.01 1.36 -3.48
N VAL A 20 -0.54 1.52 -4.69
CA VAL A 20 -1.36 0.51 -5.37
C VAL A 20 -0.63 0.04 -6.62
N LEU A 21 -0.57 -1.27 -6.78
CA LEU A 21 0.04 -1.94 -7.92
C LEU A 21 -1.04 -2.51 -8.82
N LYS A 22 -0.81 -2.46 -10.12
CA LYS A 22 -1.63 -3.08 -11.15
C LYS A 22 -0.78 -4.07 -11.94
N SER A 23 -1.23 -5.32 -12.00
CA SER A 23 -0.61 -6.35 -12.85
C SER A 23 -1.24 -6.39 -14.24
N ALA A 24 -0.53 -7.05 -15.16
CA ALA A 24 -0.95 -7.16 -16.56
C ALA A 24 -2.30 -7.87 -16.77
N ASP A 25 -2.69 -8.76 -15.85
CA ASP A 25 -3.99 -9.44 -15.82
C ASP A 25 -5.13 -8.57 -15.26
N GLY A 26 -4.82 -7.37 -14.76
CA GLY A 26 -5.80 -6.42 -14.22
C GLY A 26 -6.02 -6.50 -12.71
N ASP A 27 -5.31 -7.39 -12.01
CA ASP A 27 -5.37 -7.46 -10.55
C ASP A 27 -4.79 -6.18 -9.92
N LEU A 28 -5.45 -5.71 -8.86
CA LEU A 28 -5.04 -4.55 -8.07
C LEU A 28 -4.65 -4.96 -6.66
N ARG A 29 -3.51 -4.47 -6.17
CA ARG A 29 -3.04 -4.75 -4.80
C ARG A 29 -2.59 -3.48 -4.09
N LEU A 30 -3.02 -3.34 -2.83
CA LEU A 30 -2.60 -2.25 -1.94
C LEU A 30 -1.41 -2.70 -1.08
N VAL A 31 -0.36 -1.90 -1.06
CA VAL A 31 0.80 -2.10 -0.19
C VAL A 31 0.47 -1.53 1.19
N GLY A 32 0.24 -2.42 2.17
CA GLY A 32 -0.09 -2.02 3.55
C GLY A 32 1.11 -2.01 4.51
N ASN A 33 2.12 -2.84 4.27
CA ASN A 33 3.33 -2.93 5.09
C ASN A 33 4.48 -3.49 4.24
N ILE A 34 5.70 -3.00 4.46
CA ILE A 34 6.93 -3.62 3.94
C ILE A 34 7.64 -4.29 5.12
N SER A 35 7.46 -5.60 5.32
CA SER A 35 8.30 -6.31 6.28
C SER A 35 9.62 -6.68 5.63
N THR A 36 10.73 -6.13 6.13
CA THR A 36 12.10 -6.53 5.74
C THR A 36 12.63 -7.72 6.54
N LYS A 37 11.86 -8.23 7.51
CA LYS A 37 12.24 -9.38 8.34
C LYS A 37 11.54 -10.63 7.82
N THR A 38 12.34 -11.55 7.32
CA THR A 38 11.95 -12.87 6.83
C THR A 38 11.26 -13.72 7.90
N SER A 39 10.29 -14.52 7.44
CA SER A 39 9.82 -15.79 8.01
C SER A 39 9.21 -15.82 9.43
N ALA A 40 7.88 -15.69 9.51
CA ALA A 40 6.99 -16.56 10.29
C ALA A 40 5.55 -16.06 10.09
N HIS A 41 4.77 -16.78 9.28
CA HIS A 41 3.45 -16.42 8.72
C HIS A 41 3.50 -15.59 7.43
N PRO A 42 3.73 -16.25 6.28
CA PRO A 42 3.46 -15.64 4.99
C PRO A 42 1.94 -15.59 4.83
N CYS A 43 1.30 -14.50 5.25
CA CYS A 43 0.25 -14.02 4.35
C CYS A 43 1.04 -13.58 3.11
N ALA A 44 1.04 -14.48 2.14
CA ALA A 44 1.92 -14.55 0.99
C ALA A 44 2.22 -13.19 0.34
N MET A 45 3.25 -12.50 0.81
CA MET A 45 4.24 -11.93 -0.10
C MET A 45 5.05 -13.10 -0.68
N LEU A 46 4.35 -14.00 -1.38
CA LEU A 46 4.95 -14.76 -2.48
C LEU A 46 5.70 -13.71 -3.30
N ASP A 47 6.96 -14.00 -3.62
CA ASP A 47 7.75 -13.33 -4.64
C ASP A 47 6.85 -12.67 -5.68
N TRP A 48 6.51 -11.40 -5.46
CA TRP A 48 5.83 -10.64 -6.49
C TRP A 48 6.98 -10.35 -7.44
N ASP A 49 6.94 -10.99 -8.58
CA ASP A 49 7.84 -10.62 -9.64
C ASP A 49 7.41 -9.19 -10.02
N LEU A 50 8.19 -8.20 -9.59
CA LEU A 50 8.11 -6.81 -10.06
C LEU A 50 7.84 -6.76 -11.58
N ARG A 51 8.35 -7.76 -12.31
CA ARG A 51 8.14 -7.96 -13.75
C ARG A 51 6.68 -8.12 -14.17
N ALA A 52 5.77 -8.56 -13.29
CA ALA A 52 4.36 -8.72 -13.60
C ALA A 52 3.54 -7.43 -13.38
N VAL A 53 4.12 -6.43 -12.72
CA VAL A 53 3.48 -5.12 -12.50
C VAL A 53 3.64 -4.27 -13.76
N CYS A 54 2.51 -3.84 -14.31
CA CYS A 54 2.45 -3.03 -15.52
C CYS A 54 2.20 -1.55 -15.24
N ALA A 55 1.66 -1.22 -14.06
CA ALA A 55 1.52 0.15 -13.59
C ALA A 55 1.42 0.19 -12.06
N TRP A 56 1.68 1.36 -11.48
CA TRP A 56 1.47 1.63 -10.06
C TRP A 56 1.04 3.07 -9.83
N GLY A 57 0.59 3.39 -8.63
CA GLY A 57 0.27 4.76 -8.24
C GLY A 57 0.09 4.88 -6.74
N TRP A 58 -0.07 6.11 -6.26
CA TRP A 58 -0.36 6.35 -4.85
C TRP A 58 -1.87 6.35 -4.62
N LEU A 59 -2.34 5.47 -3.75
CA LEU A 59 -3.68 5.60 -3.17
C LEU A 59 -3.66 6.56 -1.99
N VAL A 60 -2.59 6.51 -1.20
CA VAL A 60 -2.31 7.44 -0.11
C VAL A 60 -0.82 7.79 -0.18
N GLN A 61 -0.49 9.06 -0.31
CA GLN A 61 0.90 9.49 -0.36
C GLN A 61 1.54 9.40 1.05
N PRO A 62 2.87 9.26 1.14
CA PRO A 62 3.56 9.15 2.44
C PRO A 62 3.23 10.28 3.42
N HIS A 63 3.15 11.53 2.94
CA HIS A 63 2.80 12.67 3.79
C HIS A 63 1.35 12.65 4.27
N GLU A 64 0.44 12.03 3.50
CA GLU A 64 -0.96 11.85 3.89
C GLU A 64 -1.08 10.74 4.94
N LEU A 65 -0.20 9.73 4.92
CA LEU A 65 -0.15 8.71 5.98
C LEU A 65 0.23 9.31 7.33
N GLU A 66 1.18 10.25 7.37
CA GLU A 66 1.54 10.97 8.60
C GLU A 66 0.37 11.79 9.13
N TRP A 67 -0.36 12.48 8.24
CA TRP A 67 -1.57 13.21 8.60
C TRP A 67 -2.67 12.28 9.13
N ILE A 68 -2.89 11.12 8.51
CA ILE A 68 -3.86 10.12 8.98
C ILE A 68 -3.48 9.61 10.39
N ALA A 69 -2.19 9.34 10.62
CA ALA A 69 -1.71 8.88 11.92
C ALA A 69 -1.90 9.96 13.01
N ASP A 70 -1.58 11.22 12.71
CA ASP A 70 -1.78 12.34 13.62
C ASP A 70 -3.27 12.62 13.89
N MET A 71 -4.12 12.54 12.86
CA MET A 71 -5.58 12.62 13.02
C MET A 71 -6.13 11.49 13.88
N ALA A 72 -5.65 10.26 13.69
CA ALA A 72 -6.01 9.12 14.53
C ALA A 72 -5.55 9.31 15.98
N GLN A 73 -4.40 9.95 16.23
CA GLN A 73 -3.98 10.28 17.60
C GLN A 73 -4.85 11.37 18.24
N ARG A 74 -5.22 12.41 17.48
CA ARG A 74 -5.99 13.56 17.99
C ARG A 74 -7.48 13.27 18.15
N HIS A 75 -8.04 12.42 17.29
CA HIS A 75 -9.48 12.16 17.21
C HIS A 75 -9.85 10.68 17.36
N GLY A 76 -8.88 9.80 17.58
CA GLY A 76 -9.08 8.38 17.79
C GLY A 76 -9.74 8.09 19.13
N LYS A 77 -11.06 8.29 19.20
CA LYS A 77 -11.89 7.46 20.06
C LYS A 77 -11.99 6.09 19.40
N GLY A 78 -10.97 5.27 19.59
CA GLY A 78 -11.03 3.85 19.22
C GLY A 78 -12.26 3.20 19.86
N ARG A 79 -12.76 2.10 19.27
CA ARG A 79 -13.78 1.27 19.95
C ARG A 79 -13.29 0.96 21.36
N PRO A 80 -14.15 1.04 22.39
CA PRO A 80 -13.85 0.45 23.69
C PRO A 80 -13.40 -0.99 23.42
N GLN A 81 -12.25 -1.38 23.96
CA GLN A 81 -11.94 -2.80 24.10
C GLN A 81 -12.97 -3.34 25.09
N GLU A 82 -13.93 -4.12 24.58
CA GLU A 82 -14.79 -5.00 25.39
C GLU A 82 -14.01 -6.25 25.82
#